data_AF-A0A931ZVQ9-F1
#
_entry.id   AF-A0A931ZVQ9-F1
#
_cell.length_a   1.000
_cell.length_b   1.000
_cell.length_c   1.000
_cell.angle_alpha   90.00
_cell.angle_beta   90.00
_cell.angle_gamma   90.00
#
_symmetry.space_group_name_H-M   'P 1'
#
loop_
_entity.id
_entity.type
_entity.pdbx_description
1 polymer ?
#
loop_
_entity_poly.entity_id
_entity_poly.type
_entity_poly.pdbx_seq_one_letter_code
_entity_poly.pdbx_strand_id
1 'polypeptide(L)' 'MGSFKEELERLEAIVRALEQDDLDLDRALQLFEEGVTRLKAARELLQQSELTVKRVLEAADGTLHASRTDL' A
#
# COMPACT_ATOMS: atom_id res chain seq x y z
N MET A 1 -6.85 -7.90 -3.63
CA MET A 1 -6.81 -6.66 -4.45
C MET A 1 -7.86 -5.62 -4.05
N GLY A 2 -8.91 -5.96 -3.27
CA GLY A 2 -9.87 -4.97 -2.77
C GLY A 2 -9.23 -3.89 -1.90
N SER A 3 -8.36 -4.27 -0.96
CA SER A 3 -7.75 -3.32 -0.01
C SER A 3 -6.94 -2.21 -0.68
N PHE A 4 -6.05 -2.50 -1.63
CA PHE A 4 -5.25 -1.44 -2.26
C PHE A 4 -6.09 -0.43 -3.04
N LYS A 5 -7.13 -0.91 -3.75
CA LYS A 5 -8.05 -0.06 -4.50
C LYS A 5 -8.88 0.82 -3.56
N GLU A 6 -9.35 0.26 -2.45
CA GLU A 6 -10.07 0.99 -1.39
C GLU A 6 -9.19 2.07 -0.75
N GLU A 7 -7.93 1.76 -0.45
CA GLU A 7 -6.96 2.73 0.08
C GLU A 7 -6.74 3.89 -0.90
N LEU A 8 -6.62 3.58 -2.20
CA LEU A 8 -6.43 4.60 -3.24
C LEU A 8 -7.68 5.47 -3.44
N GLU A 9 -8.86 4.86 -3.53
CA GLU A 9 -10.14 5.58 -3.67
C GLU A 9 -10.38 6.53 -2.48
N ARG A 10 -10.02 6.09 -1.26
CA ARG A 10 -10.13 6.93 -0.07
C ARG A 10 -9.12 8.09 -0.11
N LEU A 11 -7.88 7.84 -0.50
CA LEU A 11 -6.86 8.88 -0.65
C LEU A 11 -7.30 9.96 -1.65
N GLU A 12 -7.87 9.57 -2.79
CA GLU A 12 -8.40 10.55 -3.76
C GLU A 12 -9.58 11.36 -3.18
N ALA A 13 -10.45 10.73 -2.40
CA ALA A 13 -11.53 11.42 -1.73
C ALA A 13 -11.02 12.43 -0.69
N ILE A 14 -9.96 12.09 0.04
CA ILE A 14 -9.29 12.99 0.99
C ILE A 14 -8.69 14.19 0.25
N VAL A 15 -7.96 13.96 -0.85
CA VAL A 15 -7.37 15.06 -1.66
C VAL A 15 -8.47 16.00 -2.16
N ARG A 16 -9.55 15.46 -2.74
CA ARG A 16 -10.69 16.26 -3.20
C ARG A 16 -11.34 17.08 -2.09
N ALA A 17 -11.38 16.55 -0.86
CA ALA A 17 -11.91 17.28 0.29
C ALA A 17 -10.96 18.38 0.76
N LEU A 18 -9.64 18.14 0.76
CA LEU A 18 -8.61 19.12 1.12
C LEU A 18 -8.51 20.30 0.12
N GLU A 19 -8.95 20.11 -1.11
CA GLU A 19 -9.00 21.16 -2.14
C GLU A 19 -10.22 22.09 -2.03
N GLN A 20 -11.13 21.86 -1.08
CA GLN A 20 -12.31 22.71 -0.90
C GLN A 20 -11.94 24.01 -0.15
N ASP A 21 -12.36 25.15 -0.71
CA ASP A 21 -12.02 26.49 -0.18
C ASP A 21 -12.59 26.80 1.23
N ASP A 22 -13.63 26.08 1.67
CA ASP A 22 -14.32 26.31 2.94
C ASP A 22 -14.08 25.19 3.98
N LEU A 23 -12.93 24.52 3.87
CA LEU A 23 -12.55 23.48 4.82
C LEU A 23 -11.98 24.08 6.11
N ASP A 24 -12.55 23.72 7.26
CA ASP A 24 -12.02 24.13 8.55
C ASP A 24 -10.67 23.46 8.87
N LEU A 25 -9.82 24.16 9.62
CA LEU A 25 -8.45 23.72 9.91
C LEU A 25 -8.42 22.38 10.68
N ASP A 26 -9.31 22.19 11.65
CA ASP A 26 -9.35 20.96 12.44
C ASP A 26 -9.71 19.76 11.55
N ARG A 27 -10.65 19.95 10.62
CA ARG A 27 -11.01 18.94 9.65
C ARG A 27 -9.89 18.68 8.63
N ALA A 28 -9.19 19.72 8.20
CA ALA A 28 -8.04 19.58 7.31
C ALA A 28 -6.93 18.73 7.96
N LEU A 29 -6.64 18.97 9.25
CA LEU A 29 -5.67 18.19 10.01
C LEU A 29 -6.09 16.71 10.14
N GLN A 30 -7.36 16.45 10.48
CA GLN A 30 -7.88 15.08 10.55
C GLN A 30 -7.77 14.34 9.21
N LEU A 31 -8.15 15.00 8.11
CA LEU A 31 -8.06 14.43 6.77
C LEU A 31 -6.62 14.16 6.36
N PHE A 32 -5.70 15.06 6.72
CA PHE A 32 -4.27 14.87 6.47
C PHE A 32 -3.70 13.67 7.23
N GLU A 33 -4.00 13.55 8.54
CA GLU A 33 -3.58 12.41 9.36
C GLU A 33 -4.12 11.07 8.83
N GLU A 34 -5.39 11.07 8.43
CA GLU A 34 -6.00 9.91 7.77
C GLU A 34 -5.22 9.58 6.48
N GLY A 35 -4.99 10.57 5.62
CA GLY A 35 -4.26 10.40 4.36
C GLY A 35 -2.86 9.83 4.55
N VAL A 36 -2.10 10.32 5.53
CA VAL A 36 -0.76 9.77 5.85
C VAL A 36 -0.83 8.31 6.27
N THR A 37 -1.83 7.95 7.08
CA THR A 37 -2.02 6.57 7.55
C THR A 37 -2.37 5.63 6.40
N ARG A 38 -3.32 6.04 5.54
CA ARG A 38 -3.74 5.29 4.34
C ARG A 38 -2.60 5.11 3.35
N LEU A 39 -1.81 6.15 3.11
CA LEU A 39 -0.64 6.10 2.22
C LEU A 39 0.42 5.10 2.72
N LYS A 40 0.62 4.99 4.04
CA LYS A 40 1.51 3.95 4.61
C LYS A 40 0.97 2.56 4.34
N ALA A 41 -0.32 2.31 4.60
CA ALA A 41 -0.95 1.01 4.36
C ALA A 41 -0.89 0.60 2.87
N ALA A 42 -1.16 1.52 1.95
CA ALA A 42 -1.08 1.27 0.52
C ALA A 42 0.35 0.88 0.08
N ARG A 43 1.38 1.54 0.62
CA ARG A 43 2.79 1.21 0.35
C ARG A 43 3.16 -0.17 0.86
N GLU A 44 2.72 -0.55 2.05
CA GLU A 44 2.97 -1.88 2.62
C GLU A 44 2.33 -2.98 1.77
N LEU A 45 1.08 -2.78 1.34
CA LEU A 45 0.38 -3.71 0.44
C LEU A 45 1.11 -3.89 -0.90
N LEU A 46 1.61 -2.79 -1.48
CA LEU A 46 2.38 -2.83 -2.71
C LEU A 46 3.68 -3.63 -2.52
N GLN A 47 4.41 -3.35 -1.44
CA GLN A 47 5.68 -4.00 -1.13
C GLN A 47 5.51 -5.51 -0.91
N GLN A 48 4.44 -5.93 -0.22
CA GLN A 48 4.09 -7.35 -0.05
C GLN A 48 3.76 -8.02 -1.40
N SER A 49 3.08 -7.30 -2.28
CA SER A 49 2.74 -7.78 -3.61
C SER A 49 3.99 -7.96 -4.48
N GLU A 50 4.92 -7.00 -4.45
CA GLU A 50 6.21 -7.08 -5.14
C GLU A 50 7.05 -8.27 -4.65
N LEU A 51 7.13 -8.49 -3.33
CA LEU A 51 7.82 -9.67 -2.76
C LEU A 51 7.19 -10.98 -3.23
N THR A 52 5.86 -11.02 -3.33
CA THR A 52 5.14 -12.21 -3.81
C THR A 52 5.48 -12.47 -5.28
N VAL A 53 5.44 -11.44 -6.13
CA VAL A 53 5.83 -11.55 -7.55
C VAL A 53 7.28 -12.02 -7.68
N LYS A 54 8.20 -11.45 -6.90
CA LYS A 54 9.61 -11.83 -6.91
C LYS A 54 9.80 -13.32 -6.57
N ARG A 55 9.13 -13.82 -5.53
CA ARG A 55 9.18 -15.24 -5.16
C ARG A 55 8.64 -16.16 -6.25
N VAL A 56 7.57 -15.75 -6.94
CA VAL A 56 7.00 -16.52 -8.05
C VAL A 56 7.99 -16.58 -9.22
N LEU A 57 8.65 -15.48 -9.54
CA LEU A 57 9.68 -15.43 -10.59
C LEU A 57 10.91 -16.28 -10.21
N GLU A 58 11.42 -16.16 -8.98
CA GLU A 58 12.54 -16.97 -8.47
C GLU A 58 12.21 -18.48 -8.47
N ALA A 59 10.96 -18.85 -8.19
CA ALA A 59 10.50 -20.24 -8.27
C ALA A 59 10.36 -20.73 -9.72
N ALA A 60 9.89 -19.88 -10.63
CA ALA A 60 9.75 -20.20 -12.05
C ALA A 60 11.11 -20.35 -12.76
N ASP A 61 12.10 -19.55 -12.38
CA ASP A 61 13.49 -19.63 -12.88
C ASP A 61 14.30 -20.78 -12.24
N GLY A 62 13.71 -21.56 -11.33
CA GLY A 62 14.34 -22.75 -10.73
C GLY A 62 15.37 -22.46 -9.62
N THR A 63 15.46 -21.21 -9.14
CA THR A 63 16.47 -20.76 -8.17
C THR A 63 16.13 -21.06 -6.72
N LEU A 64 15.01 -21.73 -6.43
CA LEU A 64 14.77 -22.36 -5.13
C LEU A 64 15.69 -23.59 -5.00
N HIS A 65 16.98 -23.32 -4.77
CA HIS A 65 17.87 -24.29 -4.18
C HIS A 65 17.38 -24.55 -2.75
N ALA A 66 16.49 -25.54 -2.64
CA ALA A 66 16.29 -26.29 -1.42
C ALA A 66 17.59 -27.03 -1.11
N SER A 67 18.59 -26.32 -0.61
CA SER A 67 19.74 -26.92 0.05
C SER A 67 19.32 -27.37 1.45
N ARG A 68 18.42 -28.35 1.48
CA ARG A 68 18.36 -29.34 2.54
C ARG A 68 19.52 -30.28 2.27
N THR A 69 20.67 -29.96 2.84
CA THR A 69 21.77 -30.90 2.98
C THR A 69 22.35 -30.79 4.37
N ASP A 70 21.48 -30.96 5.36
CA ASP A 70 21.81 -31.34 6.71
C ASP A 70 21.78 -32.88 6.76
N LEU A 71 22.95 -33.45 6.44
CA LEU A 71 23.40 -34.80 6.82
C LEU A 71 24.63 -34.63 7.72
#